data_AF-A0A1Z4JRL7-F1
#
_entry.id   AF-A0A1Z4JRL7-F1
#
_cell.length_a   1.000
_cell.length_b   1.000
_cell.length_c   1.000
_cell.angle_alpha   90.00
_cell.angle_beta   90.00
_cell.angle_gamma   90.00
#
_symmetry.space_group_name_H-M   'P 1'
#
loop_
_entity.id
_entity.type
_entity.pdbx_description
1 polymer ?
#
loop_
_entity_poly.entity_id
_entity_poly.type
_entity_poly.pdbx_seq_one_letter_code
_entity_poly.pdbx_strand_id
1 'polypeptide(L)'
;MKKSGDTSRKQEKRNFWSKLQQFNFSSESKVTAAFQVSRNQTISALRYILLLLLIPLLVNQATKTLVVEPLSQYFENYQQVESRLEGFQEERILQELQNYKNRLRFESLLQGVSENSTSIMEAKLQNKVVDLAEEYRKGNTEVIKNLTADFLALTVFLILILKSQSQLKNLKRFLGQLLAGLSDSAKAFLIILFTDIFVGFHSSYGWDVALNSVLSHYGLPENKQFVGIFIATFPVTLDAIGKYWIFRYLNRLSPSAVVTYRTMNE
;
A
#
# COMPACT_ATOMS: atom_id res chain seq x y z
N MET A 1 -33.93 -73.74 32.72
CA MET A 1 -34.33 -72.46 32.09
C MET A 1 -33.19 -71.41 32.16
N LYS A 2 -32.10 -71.55 31.38
CA LYS A 2 -30.94 -70.62 31.45
C LYS A 2 -30.42 -70.08 30.11
N LYS A 3 -31.09 -70.38 28.97
CA LYS A 3 -30.63 -70.00 27.63
C LYS A 3 -31.21 -68.68 27.07
N SER A 4 -32.26 -68.12 27.66
CA SER A 4 -32.94 -66.93 27.12
C SER A 4 -32.33 -65.58 27.55
N GLY A 5 -31.62 -65.51 28.68
CA GLY A 5 -30.97 -64.27 29.13
C GLY A 5 -29.61 -63.98 28.47
N ASP A 6 -28.92 -65.01 27.97
CA ASP A 6 -27.59 -64.88 27.35
C ASP A 6 -27.67 -64.31 25.91
N THR A 7 -28.74 -64.63 25.17
CA THR A 7 -29.00 -64.08 23.84
C THR A 7 -29.34 -62.59 23.89
N SER A 8 -30.14 -62.14 24.87
CA SER A 8 -30.46 -60.71 25.06
C SER A 8 -29.22 -59.87 25.38
N ARG A 9 -28.35 -60.33 26.30
CA ARG A 9 -27.10 -59.63 26.64
C ARG A 9 -26.10 -59.58 25.48
N LYS A 10 -26.01 -60.64 24.66
CA LYS A 10 -25.19 -60.64 23.44
C LYS A 10 -25.71 -59.63 22.42
N GLN A 11 -27.03 -59.50 22.29
CA GLN A 11 -27.66 -58.58 21.34
C GLN A 11 -27.50 -57.12 21.78
N GLU A 12 -27.64 -56.82 23.08
CA GLU A 12 -27.33 -55.50 23.65
C GLU A 12 -25.86 -55.12 23.46
N LYS A 13 -24.92 -56.05 23.74
CA LYS A 13 -23.49 -55.81 23.49
C LYS A 13 -23.22 -55.52 22.02
N ARG A 14 -23.81 -56.30 21.10
CA ARG A 14 -23.68 -56.05 19.65
C ARG A 14 -24.22 -54.68 19.24
N ASN A 15 -25.38 -54.30 19.76
CA ASN A 15 -26.00 -53.00 19.48
C ASN A 15 -25.21 -51.83 20.08
N PHE A 16 -24.55 -52.04 21.22
CA PHE A 16 -23.65 -51.07 21.82
C PHE A 16 -22.38 -50.87 20.99
N TRP A 17 -21.72 -51.97 20.57
CA TRP A 17 -20.53 -51.89 19.72
C TRP A 17 -20.83 -51.31 18.34
N SER A 18 -21.96 -51.65 17.72
CA SER A 18 -22.35 -51.06 16.43
C SER A 18 -22.66 -49.56 16.55
N LYS A 19 -23.29 -49.12 17.64
CA LYS A 19 -23.51 -47.70 17.92
C LYS A 19 -22.20 -46.95 18.14
N LEU A 20 -21.24 -47.52 18.89
CA LEU A 20 -19.92 -46.91 19.07
C LEU A 20 -19.15 -46.80 17.75
N GLN A 21 -19.22 -47.84 16.91
CA GLN A 21 -18.55 -47.85 15.61
C GLN A 21 -19.17 -46.83 14.64
N GLN A 22 -20.51 -46.71 14.62
CA GLN A 22 -21.21 -45.67 13.86
C GLN A 22 -20.90 -44.26 14.39
N PHE A 23 -20.85 -44.09 15.71
CA PHE A 23 -20.50 -42.82 16.34
C PHE A 23 -19.08 -42.39 15.96
N ASN A 24 -18.09 -43.26 16.13
CA ASN A 24 -16.70 -43.00 15.77
C ASN A 24 -16.52 -42.70 14.28
N PHE A 25 -17.12 -43.48 13.38
CA PHE A 25 -17.07 -43.23 11.95
C PHE A 25 -17.73 -41.88 11.58
N SER A 26 -18.85 -41.55 12.22
CA SER A 26 -19.53 -40.27 12.02
C SER A 26 -18.73 -39.08 12.57
N SER A 27 -17.99 -39.24 13.68
CA SER A 27 -17.14 -38.19 14.23
C SER A 27 -15.87 -38.00 13.42
N GLU A 28 -15.21 -39.08 12.98
CA GLU A 28 -14.00 -39.02 12.15
C GLU A 28 -14.30 -38.41 10.77
N SER A 29 -15.42 -38.80 10.14
CA SER A 29 -15.87 -38.20 8.88
C SER A 29 -16.23 -36.71 9.03
N LYS A 30 -16.84 -36.31 10.16
CA LYS A 30 -17.10 -34.88 10.46
C LYS A 30 -15.82 -34.09 10.68
N VAL A 31 -14.84 -34.63 11.40
CA VAL A 31 -13.55 -33.97 11.66
C VAL A 31 -12.75 -33.81 10.37
N THR A 32 -12.68 -34.84 9.53
CA THR A 32 -11.98 -34.77 8.24
C THR A 32 -12.66 -33.82 7.25
N ALA A 33 -13.99 -33.80 7.19
CA ALA A 33 -14.73 -32.83 6.39
C ALA A 33 -14.53 -31.38 6.89
N ALA A 34 -14.57 -31.16 8.21
CA ALA A 34 -14.30 -29.85 8.80
C ALA A 34 -12.88 -29.35 8.50
N PHE A 35 -11.88 -30.25 8.53
CA PHE A 35 -10.51 -29.94 8.16
C PHE A 35 -10.38 -29.53 6.68
N GLN A 36 -11.01 -30.26 5.76
CA GLN A 36 -11.00 -29.91 4.34
C GLN A 36 -11.68 -28.56 4.06
N VAL A 37 -12.82 -28.30 4.71
CA VAL A 37 -13.51 -27.00 4.60
C VAL A 37 -12.64 -25.86 5.12
N SER A 38 -11.98 -26.05 6.27
CA SER A 38 -11.05 -25.06 6.83
C SER A 38 -9.85 -24.79 5.89
N ARG A 39 -9.23 -25.86 5.36
CA ARG A 39 -8.12 -25.74 4.40
C ARG A 39 -8.54 -24.99 3.14
N ASN A 40 -9.69 -25.31 2.57
CA ASN A 40 -10.19 -24.65 1.35
C ASN A 40 -10.54 -23.18 1.61
N GLN A 41 -11.04 -22.83 2.81
CA GLN A 41 -11.25 -21.44 3.21
C GLN A 41 -9.94 -20.67 3.29
N THR A 42 -8.91 -21.24 3.92
CA THR A 42 -7.57 -20.63 4.02
C THR A 42 -6.95 -20.41 2.63
N ILE A 43 -6.96 -21.43 1.77
CA ILE A 43 -6.43 -21.32 0.40
C ILE A 43 -7.19 -20.25 -0.39
N SER A 44 -8.52 -20.21 -0.26
CA SER A 44 -9.34 -19.21 -0.95
C SER A 44 -9.09 -17.80 -0.43
N ALA A 45 -8.90 -17.62 0.89
CA ALA A 45 -8.57 -16.33 1.50
C ALA A 45 -7.18 -15.86 1.06
N LEU A 46 -6.16 -16.73 1.08
CA LEU A 46 -4.81 -16.42 0.62
C LEU A 46 -4.79 -16.07 -0.87
N ARG A 47 -5.46 -16.87 -1.71
CA ARG A 47 -5.61 -16.57 -3.13
C ARG A 47 -6.29 -15.23 -3.35
N TYR A 48 -7.31 -14.91 -2.56
CA TYR A 48 -8.00 -13.63 -2.65
C TYR A 48 -7.09 -12.46 -2.27
N ILE A 49 -6.31 -12.54 -1.18
CA ILE A 49 -5.29 -11.54 -0.83
C ILE A 49 -4.31 -11.34 -1.98
N LEU A 50 -3.79 -12.45 -2.54
CA LEU A 50 -2.84 -12.40 -3.63
C LEU A 50 -3.42 -11.70 -4.87
N LEU A 51 -4.65 -12.02 -5.27
CA LEU A 51 -5.32 -11.37 -6.39
C LEU A 51 -5.63 -9.90 -6.11
N LEU A 52 -6.01 -9.57 -4.87
CA LEU A 52 -6.30 -8.20 -4.45
C LEU A 52 -5.06 -7.29 -4.55
N LEU A 53 -3.86 -7.85 -4.38
CA LEU A 53 -2.59 -7.13 -4.53
C LEU A 53 -2.07 -7.14 -5.97
N LEU A 54 -2.08 -8.31 -6.62
CA LEU A 54 -1.47 -8.46 -7.95
C LEU A 54 -2.28 -7.79 -9.05
N ILE A 55 -3.62 -7.89 -9.04
CA ILE A 55 -4.42 -7.38 -10.15
C ILE A 55 -4.29 -5.85 -10.31
N PRO A 56 -4.47 -5.02 -9.26
CA PRO A 56 -4.30 -3.57 -9.40
C PRO A 56 -2.87 -3.19 -9.82
N LEU A 57 -1.86 -3.90 -9.31
CA LEU A 57 -0.46 -3.66 -9.67
C LEU A 57 -0.20 -3.95 -11.16
N LEU A 58 -0.70 -5.07 -11.65
CA LEU A 58 -0.58 -5.44 -13.06
C LEU A 58 -1.36 -4.47 -13.96
N VAL A 59 -2.55 -4.04 -13.55
CA VAL A 59 -3.33 -3.03 -14.28
C VAL A 59 -2.60 -1.70 -14.32
N ASN A 60 -1.97 -1.28 -13.22
CA ASN A 60 -1.17 -0.06 -13.18
C ASN A 60 -0.04 -0.11 -14.23
N GLN A 61 0.78 -1.16 -14.18
CA GLN A 61 1.89 -1.35 -15.11
C GLN A 61 1.41 -1.46 -16.57
N ALA A 62 0.39 -2.29 -16.82
CA ALA A 62 -0.16 -2.49 -18.14
C ALA A 62 -0.76 -1.19 -18.72
N THR A 63 -1.40 -0.36 -17.89
CA THR A 63 -1.96 0.92 -18.33
C THR A 63 -0.87 1.86 -18.83
N LYS A 64 0.25 1.97 -18.10
CA LYS A 64 1.36 2.84 -18.50
C LYS A 64 1.92 2.43 -19.87
N THR A 65 2.18 1.14 -20.06
CA THR A 65 2.85 0.61 -21.26
C THR A 65 1.91 0.43 -22.45
N LEU A 66 0.68 -0.06 -22.25
CA LEU A 66 -0.21 -0.45 -23.34
C LEU A 66 -1.20 0.64 -23.75
N VAL A 67 -1.51 1.58 -22.85
CA VAL A 67 -2.51 2.62 -23.11
C VAL A 67 -1.85 3.97 -23.23
N VAL A 68 -1.18 4.43 -22.17
CA VAL A 68 -0.76 5.84 -22.13
C VAL A 68 0.45 6.09 -23.02
N GLU A 69 1.43 5.19 -23.05
CA GLU A 69 2.62 5.31 -23.90
C GLU A 69 2.30 5.43 -25.40
N PRO A 70 1.54 4.52 -26.03
CA PRO A 70 1.19 4.66 -27.45
C PRO A 70 0.30 5.88 -27.72
N LEU A 71 -0.60 6.23 -26.79
CA LEU A 71 -1.42 7.43 -26.93
C LEU A 71 -0.57 8.70 -26.89
N SER A 72 0.38 8.81 -25.95
CA SER A 72 1.26 9.97 -25.87
C SER A 72 2.07 10.18 -27.16
N GLN A 73 2.58 9.10 -27.75
CA GLN A 73 3.33 9.17 -29.02
C GLN A 73 2.42 9.56 -30.20
N TYR A 74 1.17 9.11 -30.20
CA TYR A 74 0.19 9.51 -31.22
C TYR A 74 -0.16 11.00 -31.14
N PHE A 75 -0.42 11.51 -29.94
CA PHE A 75 -0.74 12.93 -29.73
C PHE A 75 0.47 13.85 -29.96
N GLU A 76 1.68 13.44 -29.56
CA GLU A 76 2.92 14.20 -29.83
C GLU A 76 3.20 14.32 -31.33
N ASN A 77 2.91 13.28 -32.13
CA ASN A 77 3.03 13.36 -33.59
C ASN A 77 1.99 14.29 -34.25
N TYR A 78 0.86 14.54 -33.58
CA TYR A 78 -0.23 15.38 -34.09
C TYR A 78 -0.12 16.85 -33.64
N GLN A 79 0.43 17.10 -32.45
CA GLN A 79 0.65 18.44 -31.89
C GLN A 79 2.10 18.89 -32.11
N GLN A 80 2.41 19.39 -33.32
CA GLN A 80 3.54 20.31 -33.53
C GLN A 80 3.19 21.77 -33.10
N VAL A 81 2.06 21.96 -32.40
CA VAL A 81 1.42 23.28 -32.26
C VAL A 81 1.56 23.79 -30.83
N GLU A 82 2.33 24.87 -30.73
CA GLU A 82 2.47 25.82 -29.61
C GLU A 82 3.01 25.23 -28.29
N SER A 83 4.31 25.42 -28.08
CA SER A 83 5.05 25.18 -26.83
C SER A 83 4.59 26.14 -25.72
N ARG A 84 3.34 26.06 -25.29
CA ARG A 84 2.93 26.70 -24.03
C ARG A 84 3.34 25.79 -22.88
N LEU A 85 4.12 26.36 -21.97
CA LEU A 85 4.30 25.80 -20.65
C LEU A 85 2.97 25.98 -19.93
N GLU A 86 2.15 24.93 -19.90
CA GLU A 86 0.94 24.87 -19.10
C GLU A 86 0.81 23.43 -18.62
N GLY A 87 1.22 23.14 -17.38
CA GLY A 87 1.28 21.76 -16.89
C GLY A 87 1.95 21.58 -15.55
N PHE A 88 2.02 20.32 -15.09
CA PHE A 88 2.27 19.97 -13.69
C PHE A 88 3.62 20.46 -13.14
N GLN A 89 4.64 20.62 -13.99
CA GLN A 89 6.02 20.92 -13.58
C GLN A 89 6.53 22.29 -14.05
N GLU A 90 5.64 23.16 -14.52
CA GLU A 90 6.00 24.46 -15.10
C GLU A 90 6.80 25.34 -14.13
N GLU A 91 6.31 25.52 -12.91
CA GLU A 91 6.94 26.37 -11.90
C GLU A 91 8.39 25.94 -11.61
N ARG A 92 8.61 24.61 -11.51
CA ARG A 92 9.93 24.02 -11.27
C ARG A 92 10.90 24.35 -12.41
N ILE A 93 10.45 24.18 -13.65
CA ILE A 93 11.28 24.40 -14.86
C ILE A 93 11.59 25.88 -15.05
N LEU A 94 10.62 26.76 -14.81
CA LEU A 94 10.83 28.21 -14.85
C LEU A 94 11.83 28.68 -13.79
N GLN A 95 11.72 28.13 -12.57
CA GLN A 95 12.68 28.42 -11.50
C GLN A 95 14.09 27.93 -11.85
N GLU A 96 14.22 26.75 -12.46
CA GLU A 96 15.52 26.23 -12.90
C GLU A 96 16.13 27.09 -14.01
N LEU A 97 15.33 27.49 -15.01
CA LEU A 97 15.77 28.37 -16.08
C LEU A 97 16.25 29.73 -15.53
N GLN A 98 15.53 30.30 -14.57
CA GLN A 98 15.90 31.54 -13.91
C GLN A 98 17.22 31.40 -13.15
N ASN A 99 17.39 30.31 -12.39
CA ASN A 99 18.63 30.02 -11.67
C ASN A 99 19.82 29.88 -12.62
N TYR A 100 19.63 29.19 -13.75
CA TYR A 100 20.66 29.04 -14.77
C TYR A 100 21.03 30.37 -15.43
N LYS A 101 20.05 31.21 -15.78
CA LYS A 101 20.27 32.56 -16.32
C LYS A 101 21.06 33.42 -15.34
N ASN A 102 20.71 33.40 -14.06
CA ASN A 102 21.41 34.15 -13.02
C ASN A 102 22.86 33.69 -12.88
N ARG A 103 23.10 32.37 -12.94
CA ARG A 103 24.44 31.80 -12.91
C ARG A 103 25.28 32.24 -14.10
N LEU A 104 24.76 32.15 -15.33
CA LEU A 104 25.48 32.60 -16.53
C LEU A 104 25.82 34.09 -16.47
N ARG A 105 24.88 34.92 -15.99
CA ARG A 105 25.10 36.36 -15.82
C ARG A 105 26.19 36.66 -14.78
N PHE A 106 26.24 35.90 -13.70
CA PHE A 106 27.28 36.05 -12.69
C PHE A 106 28.66 35.65 -13.25
N GLU A 107 28.74 34.54 -13.98
CA GLU A 107 29.97 34.07 -14.62
C GLU A 107 30.50 35.08 -15.66
N SER A 108 29.62 35.72 -16.44
CA SER A 108 30.04 36.74 -17.41
C SER A 108 30.57 38.02 -16.76
N LEU A 109 30.01 38.43 -15.62
CA LEU A 109 30.51 39.57 -14.85
C LEU A 109 31.90 39.30 -14.26
N LEU A 110 32.20 38.06 -13.87
CA LEU A 110 33.52 37.67 -13.36
C LEU A 110 34.61 37.63 -14.44
N GLN A 111 34.26 37.24 -15.67
CA GLN A 111 35.22 37.08 -16.78
C GLN A 111 35.53 38.38 -17.54
N GLY A 112 34.80 39.46 -17.25
CA GLY A 112 34.87 40.71 -18.00
C GLY A 112 34.01 40.67 -19.26
N VAL A 113 33.18 41.70 -19.46
CA VAL A 113 32.24 41.77 -20.58
C VAL A 113 33.01 42.00 -21.89
N SER A 114 33.13 40.95 -22.73
CA SER A 114 33.62 41.06 -24.11
C SER A 114 32.45 41.09 -25.09
N GLU A 115 32.62 41.66 -26.30
CA GLU A 115 31.56 41.71 -27.32
C GLU A 115 30.99 40.32 -27.67
N ASN A 116 31.79 39.27 -27.56
CA ASN A 116 31.37 37.87 -27.81
C ASN A 116 30.69 37.21 -26.60
N SER A 117 30.73 37.81 -25.41
CA SER A 117 30.17 37.21 -24.18
C SER A 117 28.64 37.11 -24.21
N THR A 118 27.95 38.06 -24.84
CA THR A 118 26.49 38.10 -24.94
C THR A 118 25.96 37.01 -25.88
N SER A 119 26.56 36.85 -27.06
CA SER A 119 26.13 35.83 -28.03
C SER A 119 26.38 34.41 -27.53
N ILE A 120 27.50 34.17 -26.84
CA ILE A 120 27.81 32.88 -26.21
C ILE A 120 26.82 32.59 -25.07
N MET A 121 26.44 33.60 -24.27
CA MET A 121 25.44 33.45 -23.20
C MET A 121 24.06 33.12 -23.76
N GLU A 122 23.63 33.78 -24.85
CA GLU A 122 22.37 33.50 -25.53
C GLU A 122 22.33 32.08 -26.10
N ALA A 123 23.41 31.62 -26.75
CA ALA A 123 23.50 30.26 -27.25
C ALA A 123 23.41 29.22 -26.12
N LYS A 124 24.10 29.44 -25.00
CA LYS A 124 24.00 28.57 -23.80
C LYS A 124 22.58 28.56 -23.23
N LEU A 125 21.91 29.70 -23.18
CA LEU A 125 20.55 29.81 -22.69
C LEU A 125 19.56 29.09 -23.61
N GLN A 126 19.69 29.23 -24.93
CA GLN A 126 18.85 28.52 -25.90
C GLN A 126 19.00 27.00 -25.77
N ASN A 127 20.23 26.49 -25.67
CA ASN A 127 20.47 25.06 -25.45
C ASN A 127 19.81 24.58 -24.15
N LYS A 128 19.97 25.33 -23.04
CA LYS A 128 19.33 24.96 -21.77
C LYS A 128 17.80 24.99 -21.85
N VAL A 129 17.21 25.92 -22.60
CA VAL A 129 15.76 25.97 -22.82
C VAL A 129 15.29 24.72 -23.57
N VAL A 130 16.00 24.28 -24.60
CA VAL A 130 15.67 23.05 -25.35
C VAL A 130 15.76 21.82 -24.43
N ASP A 131 16.84 21.71 -23.65
CA ASP A 131 17.02 20.61 -22.70
C ASP A 131 15.89 20.57 -21.65
N LEU A 132 15.56 21.73 -21.07
CA LEU A 132 14.48 21.85 -20.09
C LEU A 132 13.10 21.59 -20.69
N ALA A 133 12.88 21.97 -21.95
CA ALA A 133 11.63 21.67 -22.65
C ALA A 133 11.46 20.16 -22.89
N GLU A 134 12.54 19.46 -23.21
CA GLU A 134 12.51 18.00 -23.36
C GLU A 134 12.25 17.32 -22.00
N GLU A 135 12.93 17.76 -20.94
CA GLU A 135 12.70 17.27 -19.58
C GLU A 135 11.25 17.51 -19.13
N TYR A 136 10.74 18.72 -19.34
CA TYR A 136 9.36 19.08 -19.05
C TYR A 136 8.38 18.16 -19.76
N ARG A 137 8.59 17.91 -21.06
CA ARG A 137 7.72 17.03 -21.85
C ARG A 137 7.72 15.60 -21.33
N LYS A 138 8.92 15.04 -21.05
CA LYS A 138 9.05 13.69 -20.48
C LYS A 138 8.39 13.61 -19.10
N GLY A 139 8.63 14.60 -18.25
CA GLY A 139 8.05 14.68 -16.91
C GLY A 139 6.53 14.77 -16.95
N ASN A 140 5.96 15.62 -17.80
CA ASN A 140 4.51 15.78 -17.94
C ASN A 140 3.83 14.48 -18.42
N THR A 141 4.43 13.82 -19.42
CA THR A 141 3.95 12.51 -19.90
C THR A 141 4.00 11.46 -18.81
N GLU A 142 5.05 11.43 -17.98
CA GLU A 142 5.16 10.48 -16.87
C GLU A 142 4.10 10.74 -15.78
N VAL A 143 3.81 12.00 -15.47
CA VAL A 143 2.74 12.36 -14.51
C VAL A 143 1.37 11.92 -15.03
N ILE A 144 1.09 12.12 -16.31
CA ILE A 144 -0.18 11.67 -16.94
C ILE A 144 -0.26 10.14 -16.92
N LYS A 145 0.84 9.44 -17.22
CA LYS A 145 0.95 7.96 -17.13
C LYS A 145 0.62 7.49 -15.71
N ASN A 146 1.25 8.09 -14.71
CA ASN A 146 1.05 7.78 -13.30
C ASN A 146 -0.40 7.99 -12.86
N LEU A 147 -0.94 9.18 -13.10
CA LEU A 147 -2.31 9.53 -12.70
C LEU A 147 -3.35 8.59 -13.32
N THR A 148 -3.23 8.33 -14.62
CA THR A 148 -4.17 7.47 -15.36
C THR A 148 -4.07 6.02 -14.89
N ALA A 149 -2.84 5.51 -14.71
CA ALA A 149 -2.60 4.15 -14.24
C ALA A 149 -3.09 3.93 -12.81
N ASP A 150 -2.88 4.90 -11.93
CA ASP A 150 -3.34 4.84 -10.54
C ASP A 150 -4.86 4.89 -10.46
N PHE A 151 -5.50 5.77 -11.25
CA PHE A 151 -6.96 5.87 -11.31
C PHE A 151 -7.60 4.57 -11.80
N LEU A 152 -7.07 3.97 -12.87
CA LEU A 152 -7.56 2.70 -13.38
C LEU A 152 -7.30 1.53 -12.42
N ALA A 153 -6.10 1.47 -11.83
CA ALA A 153 -5.78 0.46 -10.82
C ALA A 153 -6.70 0.56 -9.60
N LEU A 154 -6.97 1.78 -9.12
CA LEU A 154 -7.90 2.03 -8.01
C LEU A 154 -9.32 1.62 -8.39
N THR A 155 -9.77 1.95 -9.60
CA THR A 155 -11.10 1.56 -10.09
C THR A 155 -11.24 0.03 -10.13
N VAL A 156 -10.24 -0.68 -10.66
CA VAL A 156 -10.24 -2.14 -10.69
C VAL A 156 -10.20 -2.73 -9.27
N PHE A 157 -9.38 -2.17 -8.38
CA PHE A 157 -9.32 -2.57 -6.98
C PHE A 157 -10.68 -2.45 -6.29
N LEU A 158 -11.36 -1.30 -6.46
CA LEU A 158 -12.70 -1.08 -5.90
C LEU A 158 -13.72 -2.05 -6.48
N ILE A 159 -13.70 -2.29 -7.80
CA ILE A 159 -14.58 -3.28 -8.44
C ILE A 159 -14.34 -4.69 -7.88
N LEU A 160 -13.08 -5.08 -7.68
CA LEU A 160 -12.73 -6.39 -7.12
C LEU A 160 -13.27 -6.55 -5.69
N ILE A 161 -13.13 -5.53 -4.85
CA ILE A 161 -13.70 -5.51 -3.49
C ILE A 161 -15.22 -5.62 -3.56
N LEU A 162 -15.89 -4.77 -4.35
CA LEU A 162 -17.33 -4.69 -4.41
C LEU A 162 -17.97 -5.98 -4.96
N LYS A 163 -17.36 -6.61 -5.97
CA LYS A 163 -17.84 -7.88 -6.54
C LYS A 163 -17.51 -9.10 -5.67
N SER A 164 -16.45 -9.06 -4.86
CA SER A 164 -15.93 -10.23 -4.14
C SER A 164 -16.37 -10.30 -2.67
N GLN A 165 -17.61 -9.92 -2.36
CA GLN A 165 -18.13 -9.88 -0.99
C GLN A 165 -18.04 -11.23 -0.26
N SER A 166 -18.22 -12.34 -0.98
CA SER A 166 -18.11 -13.70 -0.42
C SER A 166 -16.67 -14.00 0.01
N GLN A 167 -15.70 -13.64 -0.83
CA GLN A 167 -14.27 -13.81 -0.55
C GLN A 167 -13.81 -12.90 0.59
N LEU A 168 -14.33 -11.66 0.65
CA LEU A 168 -14.10 -10.75 1.79
C LEU A 168 -14.61 -11.33 3.10
N LYS A 169 -15.79 -11.97 3.09
CA LYS A 169 -16.32 -12.64 4.28
C LYS A 169 -15.45 -13.82 4.71
N ASN A 170 -14.95 -14.60 3.76
CA ASN A 170 -14.01 -15.69 4.03
C ASN A 170 -12.68 -15.18 4.57
N LEU A 171 -12.14 -14.09 4.00
CA LEU A 171 -10.95 -13.42 4.49
C LEU A 171 -11.12 -12.91 5.92
N LYS A 172 -12.23 -12.21 6.22
CA LYS A 172 -12.55 -11.75 7.58
C LYS A 172 -12.64 -12.91 8.56
N ARG A 173 -13.26 -14.03 8.17
CA ARG A 173 -13.34 -15.23 9.01
C ARG A 173 -11.96 -15.84 9.24
N PHE A 174 -11.14 -15.94 8.19
CA PHE A 174 -9.77 -16.46 8.28
C PHE A 174 -8.91 -15.60 9.22
N LEU A 175 -8.90 -14.28 9.03
CA LEU A 175 -8.20 -13.34 9.93
C LEU A 175 -8.73 -13.44 11.36
N GLY A 176 -10.05 -13.56 11.53
CA GLY A 176 -10.67 -13.77 12.84
C GLY A 176 -10.22 -15.06 13.52
N GLN A 177 -10.08 -16.17 12.77
CA GLN A 177 -9.55 -17.43 13.30
C GLN A 177 -8.07 -17.33 13.67
N LEU A 178 -7.26 -16.67 12.84
CA LEU A 178 -5.84 -16.42 13.15
C LEU A 178 -5.69 -15.60 14.44
N LEU A 179 -6.45 -14.52 14.57
CA LEU A 179 -6.41 -13.67 15.75
C LEU A 179 -6.99 -14.38 16.98
N ALA A 180 -8.07 -15.16 16.84
CA ALA A 180 -8.68 -15.89 17.94
C ALA A 180 -7.77 -17.00 18.49
N GLY A 181 -6.88 -17.56 17.68
CA GLY A 181 -5.88 -18.54 18.10
C GLY A 181 -4.74 -17.96 18.95
N LEU A 182 -4.63 -16.63 19.05
CA LEU A 182 -3.60 -15.94 19.83
C LEU A 182 -4.09 -15.62 21.25
N SER A 183 -3.16 -15.57 22.21
CA SER A 183 -3.43 -15.02 23.54
C SER A 183 -3.75 -13.53 23.47
N ASP A 184 -4.50 -13.00 24.44
CA ASP A 184 -4.82 -11.57 24.48
C ASP A 184 -3.58 -10.68 24.58
N SER A 185 -2.52 -11.17 25.24
CA SER A 185 -1.20 -10.52 25.26
C SER A 185 -0.51 -10.51 23.88
N ALA A 186 -0.60 -11.59 23.10
CA ALA A 186 -0.02 -11.65 21.77
C ALA A 186 -0.80 -10.77 20.77
N LYS A 187 -2.13 -10.69 20.89
CA LYS A 187 -2.95 -9.75 20.10
C LYS A 187 -2.53 -8.31 20.39
N ALA A 188 -2.38 -7.95 21.66
CA ALA A 188 -1.91 -6.64 22.10
C ALA A 188 -0.52 -6.32 21.53
N PHE A 189 0.42 -7.25 21.68
CA PHE A 189 1.78 -7.12 21.17
C PHE A 189 1.83 -6.95 19.65
N LEU A 190 1.09 -7.75 18.88
CA LEU A 190 1.04 -7.62 17.42
C LEU A 190 0.49 -6.26 16.98
N ILE A 191 -0.53 -5.73 17.66
CA ILE A 191 -1.06 -4.40 17.35
C ILE A 191 0.00 -3.35 17.65
N ILE A 192 0.63 -3.38 18.83
CA ILE A 192 1.70 -2.44 19.22
C ILE A 192 2.85 -2.48 18.21
N LEU A 193 3.37 -3.67 17.91
CA LEU A 193 4.46 -3.87 16.96
C LEU A 193 4.10 -3.31 15.57
N PHE A 194 2.90 -3.62 15.08
CA PHE A 194 2.44 -3.11 13.79
C PHE A 194 2.34 -1.58 13.79
N THR A 195 1.72 -0.99 14.82
CA THR A 195 1.62 0.47 14.89
C THR A 195 2.99 1.13 15.00
N ASP A 196 3.91 0.57 15.79
CA ASP A 196 5.25 1.15 15.97
C ASP A 196 6.08 1.14 14.68
N ILE A 197 6.00 0.05 13.89
CA ILE A 197 6.69 -0.07 12.59
C ILE A 197 6.16 0.94 11.56
N PHE A 198 4.84 1.13 11.47
CA PHE A 198 4.23 1.93 10.40
C PHE A 198 4.00 3.40 10.78
N VAL A 199 3.87 3.70 12.06
CA VAL A 199 3.47 5.02 12.57
C VAL A 199 4.61 5.74 13.30
N GLY A 200 5.65 5.00 13.71
CA GLY A 200 6.73 5.51 14.57
C GLY A 200 7.58 6.62 13.94
N PHE A 201 8.07 7.50 14.82
CA PHE A 201 8.96 8.64 14.54
C PHE A 201 10.35 8.29 14.02
N HIS A 202 10.72 7.02 14.12
CA HIS A 202 12.08 6.55 13.91
C HIS A 202 12.54 6.62 12.45
N SER A 203 11.67 7.10 11.54
CA SER A 203 12.01 7.30 10.14
C SER A 203 11.52 8.67 9.62
N SER A 204 11.92 9.78 10.25
CA SER A 204 11.77 11.11 9.63
C SER A 204 12.28 11.12 8.17
N TYR A 205 13.37 10.39 7.93
CA TYR A 205 13.89 10.10 6.59
C TYR A 205 12.97 9.21 5.74
N GLY A 206 12.31 8.21 6.33
CA GLY A 206 11.34 7.38 5.62
C GLY A 206 10.11 8.17 5.17
N TRP A 207 9.62 9.08 6.01
CA TRP A 207 8.55 10.01 5.67
C TRP A 207 8.97 11.03 4.61
N ASP A 208 10.19 11.54 4.67
CA ASP A 208 10.75 12.42 3.63
C ASP A 208 10.79 11.72 2.27
N VAL A 209 11.37 10.52 2.19
CA VAL A 209 11.41 9.72 0.97
C VAL A 209 10.01 9.38 0.48
N ALA A 210 9.09 8.99 1.37
CA ALA A 210 7.73 8.65 0.99
C ALA A 210 6.97 9.87 0.42
N LEU A 211 7.07 11.03 1.06
CA LEU A 211 6.41 12.25 0.58
C LEU A 211 6.99 12.74 -0.73
N ASN A 212 8.31 12.83 -0.84
CA ASN A 212 8.95 13.28 -2.08
C ASN A 212 8.66 12.29 -3.24
N SER A 213 8.58 11.00 -2.95
CA SER A 213 8.13 9.99 -3.93
C SER A 213 6.69 10.24 -4.40
N VAL A 214 5.76 10.52 -3.48
CA VAL A 214 4.38 10.86 -3.84
C VAL A 214 4.29 12.18 -4.63
N LEU A 215 4.98 13.23 -4.18
CA LEU A 215 4.98 14.53 -4.86
C LEU A 215 5.52 14.40 -6.29
N SER A 216 6.66 13.73 -6.46
CA SER A 216 7.26 13.50 -7.78
C SER A 216 6.39 12.63 -8.68
N HIS A 217 5.76 11.58 -8.13
CA HIS A 217 4.86 10.70 -8.88
C HIS A 217 3.66 11.44 -9.47
N TYR A 218 3.13 12.45 -8.76
CA TYR A 218 2.06 13.33 -9.23
C TYR A 218 2.54 14.64 -9.88
N GLY A 219 3.86 14.82 -10.04
CA GLY A 219 4.44 16.00 -10.67
C GLY A 219 4.36 17.28 -9.85
N LEU A 220 4.07 17.18 -8.56
CA LEU A 220 3.99 18.33 -7.65
C LEU A 220 5.39 18.83 -7.28
N PRO A 221 5.58 20.15 -7.12
CA PRO A 221 6.87 20.71 -6.75
C PRO A 221 7.29 20.27 -5.33
N GLU A 222 8.57 19.93 -5.18
CA GLU A 222 9.15 19.58 -3.89
C GLU A 222 9.24 20.82 -2.99
N ASN A 223 8.30 20.94 -2.05
CA ASN A 223 8.29 22.03 -1.07
C ASN A 223 8.89 21.55 0.25
N LYS A 224 10.17 21.87 0.48
CA LYS A 224 10.91 21.51 1.71
C LYS A 224 10.22 22.01 2.99
N GLN A 225 9.54 23.15 2.94
CA GLN A 225 8.81 23.69 4.09
C GLN A 225 7.57 22.87 4.40
N PHE A 226 6.77 22.51 3.38
CA PHE A 226 5.62 21.62 3.55
C PHE A 226 6.05 20.24 4.07
N VAL A 227 7.08 19.64 3.45
CA VAL A 227 7.61 18.33 3.84
C VAL A 227 8.11 18.37 5.29
N GLY A 228 8.85 19.41 5.68
CA GLY A 228 9.32 19.58 7.06
C GLY A 228 8.19 19.70 8.09
N ILE A 229 7.14 20.49 7.80
CA ILE A 229 5.98 20.64 8.69
C ILE A 229 5.20 19.32 8.79
N PHE A 230 5.06 18.60 7.68
CA PHE A 230 4.39 17.30 7.66
C PHE A 230 5.13 16.30 8.53
N ILE A 231 6.44 16.12 8.31
CA ILE A 231 7.28 15.17 9.07
C ILE A 231 7.28 15.51 10.56
N ALA A 232 7.25 16.79 10.92
CA ALA A 232 7.22 17.23 12.30
C ALA A 232 5.87 17.00 13.01
N THR A 233 4.75 16.99 12.28
CA THR A 233 3.40 17.02 12.89
C THR A 233 2.62 15.74 12.67
N PHE A 234 2.58 15.26 11.42
CA PHE A 234 1.66 14.20 11.00
C PHE A 234 1.97 12.86 11.65
N PRO A 235 3.22 12.35 11.60
CA PRO A 235 3.47 11.06 12.23
C PRO A 235 3.24 11.16 13.76
N VAL A 236 3.42 12.33 14.41
CA VAL A 236 3.43 12.49 15.90
C VAL A 236 2.02 12.33 16.37
N THR A 237 1.15 13.01 15.63
CA THR A 237 -0.27 12.91 15.79
C THR A 237 -0.75 11.48 15.53
N LEU A 238 -0.28 10.82 14.47
CA LEU A 238 -0.67 9.44 14.17
C LEU A 238 -0.20 8.46 15.25
N ASP A 239 1.01 8.63 15.79
CA ASP A 239 1.59 7.82 16.88
C ASP A 239 0.79 8.00 18.17
N ALA A 240 0.48 9.24 18.54
CA ALA A 240 -0.34 9.53 19.71
C ALA A 240 -1.76 8.96 19.59
N ILE A 241 -2.40 9.09 18.42
CA ILE A 241 -3.73 8.51 18.16
C ILE A 241 -3.67 6.99 18.21
N GLY A 242 -2.65 6.38 17.58
CA GLY A 242 -2.43 4.94 17.59
C GLY A 242 -2.28 4.40 19.01
N LYS A 243 -1.38 4.99 19.80
CA LYS A 243 -1.17 4.65 21.21
C LYS A 243 -2.44 4.80 22.04
N TYR A 244 -3.20 5.89 21.84
CA TYR A 244 -4.47 6.10 22.54
C TYR A 244 -5.51 5.02 22.18
N TRP A 245 -5.67 4.70 20.89
CA TRP A 245 -6.58 3.65 20.44
C TRP A 245 -6.22 2.28 21.01
N ILE A 246 -4.92 1.94 21.01
CA ILE A 246 -4.41 0.71 21.60
C ILE A 246 -4.70 0.67 23.09
N PHE A 247 -4.34 1.73 23.84
CA PHE A 247 -4.60 1.80 25.27
C PHE A 247 -6.09 1.63 25.58
N ARG A 248 -6.97 2.30 24.83
CA ARG A 248 -8.42 2.16 24.99
C ARG A 248 -8.93 0.77 24.65
N TYR A 249 -8.35 0.12 23.63
CA TYR A 249 -8.69 -1.24 23.23
C TYR A 249 -8.28 -2.26 24.30
N LEU A 250 -7.05 -2.16 24.84
CA LEU A 250 -6.54 -3.05 25.88
C LEU A 250 -7.30 -2.91 27.20
N ASN A 251 -7.60 -1.68 27.62
CA ASN A 251 -8.40 -1.42 28.84
C ASN A 251 -9.81 -2.03 28.78
N ARG A 252 -10.37 -2.24 27.59
CA ARG A 252 -11.71 -2.83 27.42
C ARG A 252 -11.73 -4.36 27.51
N LEU A 253 -10.61 -5.05 27.29
CA LEU A 253 -10.55 -6.51 27.19
C LEU A 253 -10.01 -7.19 28.44
N SER A 254 -9.05 -6.61 29.16
CA SER A 254 -8.59 -7.14 30.44
C SER A 254 -7.83 -6.07 31.26
N PRO A 255 -8.25 -5.79 32.51
CA PRO A 255 -7.51 -4.92 33.42
C PRO A 255 -6.07 -5.40 33.70
N SER A 256 -5.77 -6.70 33.52
CA SER A 256 -4.43 -7.25 33.77
C SER A 256 -3.40 -6.90 32.68
N ALA A 257 -3.83 -6.71 31.42
CA ALA A 257 -2.94 -6.30 30.33
C ALA A 257 -2.41 -4.87 30.51
N VAL A 258 -3.20 -4.02 31.19
CA VAL A 258 -2.84 -2.64 31.55
C VAL A 258 -1.70 -2.60 32.54
N VAL A 259 -1.66 -3.55 33.48
CA VAL A 259 -0.59 -3.67 34.47
C VAL A 259 0.72 -4.01 33.77
N THR A 260 0.72 -4.98 32.85
CA THR A 260 1.92 -5.36 32.08
C THR A 260 2.44 -4.21 31.20
N TYR A 261 1.57 -3.42 30.56
CA TYR A 261 2.01 -2.25 29.78
C TYR A 261 2.67 -1.19 30.66
N ARG A 262 2.15 -0.93 31.87
CA ARG A 262 2.80 -0.02 32.83
C ARG A 262 4.18 -0.54 33.27
N THR A 263 4.33 -1.84 33.47
CA THR A 263 5.63 -2.43 33.88
C THR A 263 6.68 -2.46 32.78
N MET A 264 6.29 -2.31 31.50
CA MET A 264 7.22 -2.29 30.36
C MET A 264 7.57 -0.87 29.89
N ASN A 265 6.86 0.15 30.39
CA ASN A 265 7.00 1.54 29.98
C ASN A 265 7.44 2.48 31.13
N GLU A 266 7.73 1.91 32.31
CA GLU A 266 8.62 2.44 33.35
C GLU A 266 10.03 1.87 33.13
#